data_AF-A0A359MSK5-F1
#
_entry.id   AF-A0A359MSK5-F1
#
_cell.length_a   1.000
_cell.length_b   1.000
_cell.length_c   1.000
_cell.angle_alpha   90.00
_cell.angle_beta   90.00
_cell.angle_gamma   90.00
#
_symmetry.space_group_name_H-M   'P 1'
#
loop_
_entity.id
_entity.type
_entity.pdbx_description
1 polymer ?
#
loop_
_entity_poly.entity_id
_entity_poly.type
_entity_poly.pdbx_seq_one_letter_code
_entity_poly.pdbx_strand_id
1 'polypeptide(L)'
;MENHTTLHIGGSADYLVTPAGTEEIREVTRLCNQEGMPFYVMGNGSNLLVSDAGYHGLIVKLGEEYSSVLTKEDGTVTAQAGVLLSKLA
;
A
#
# COMPACT_ATOMS: atom_id res chain seq x y z
N MET A 1 -0.19 12.53 5.38
CA MET A 1 0.28 11.72 4.24
C MET A 1 1.60 12.22 3.68
N GLU A 2 2.04 13.43 4.05
CA GLU A 2 3.36 14.00 3.76
C GLU A 2 4.54 13.01 3.90
N ASN A 3 4.59 12.22 4.98
CA ASN A 3 5.66 11.23 5.20
C ASN A 3 5.56 9.95 4.34
N HIS A 4 4.51 9.82 3.53
CA HIS A 4 4.20 8.60 2.77
C HIS A 4 4.07 8.83 1.26
N THR A 5 4.29 10.06 0.78
CA THR A 5 4.27 10.42 -0.65
C THR A 5 5.57 11.08 -1.05
N THR A 6 5.97 10.96 -2.33
CA THR A 6 7.21 11.58 -2.81
C THR A 6 7.11 13.09 -2.98
N LEU A 7 5.90 13.63 -3.04
CA LEU A 7 5.68 15.08 -3.08
C LEU A 7 5.80 15.71 -1.69
N HIS A 8 5.87 14.91 -0.62
CA HIS A 8 5.95 15.41 0.75
C HIS A 8 4.86 16.43 1.08
N ILE A 9 3.62 16.12 0.68
CA ILE A 9 2.42 16.92 0.95
C ILE A 9 1.24 16.03 1.37
N GLY A 10 0.19 16.68 1.87
CA GLY A 10 -1.09 16.07 2.18
C GLY A 10 -1.30 15.72 3.66
N GLY A 11 -2.52 15.97 4.13
CA GLY A 11 -2.97 15.83 5.51
C GLY A 11 -3.03 14.39 6.01
N SER A 12 -3.41 14.22 7.28
CA SER A 12 -3.45 12.90 7.94
C SER A 12 -4.52 11.98 7.34
N ALA A 13 -4.26 10.67 7.36
CA ALA A 13 -5.32 9.68 7.22
C ALA A 13 -5.86 9.33 8.61
N ASP A 14 -7.14 8.96 8.72
CA ASP A 14 -7.70 8.49 10.00
C ASP A 14 -6.95 7.24 10.49
N TYR A 15 -6.64 6.32 9.57
CA TYR A 15 -5.87 5.12 9.84
C TYR A 15 -4.90 4.82 8.69
N LEU A 16 -3.74 4.25 9.03
CA LEU A 16 -2.78 3.68 8.07
C LEU A 16 -2.29 2.34 8.60
N VAL A 17 -2.34 1.32 7.73
CA VAL A 17 -1.84 -0.02 8.04
C VAL A 17 -0.87 -0.50 6.97
N THR A 18 0.10 -1.31 7.39
CA THR A 18 1.15 -1.89 6.54
C THR A 18 1.12 -3.41 6.69
N PRO A 19 0.17 -4.10 6.03
CA PRO A 19 0.03 -5.54 6.18
C PRO A 19 1.24 -6.27 5.59
N ALA A 20 1.70 -7.31 6.28
CA ALA A 20 2.88 -8.10 5.92
C ALA A 20 2.56 -9.33 5.05
N GLY A 21 1.28 -9.59 4.78
CA GLY A 21 0.88 -10.80 4.08
C GLY A 21 -0.50 -10.74 3.46
N THR A 22 -0.75 -11.69 2.56
CA THR A 22 -2.02 -11.82 1.83
C THR A 22 -3.21 -12.01 2.76
N GLU A 23 -3.04 -12.72 3.88
CA GLU A 23 -4.13 -12.94 4.84
C GLU A 23 -4.50 -11.65 5.57
N GLU A 24 -3.52 -10.87 6.03
CA GLU A 24 -3.79 -9.57 6.66
C GLU A 24 -4.46 -8.60 5.68
N ILE A 25 -4.02 -8.56 4.41
CA ILE A 25 -4.67 -7.77 3.36
C ILE A 25 -6.13 -8.21 3.18
N ARG A 26 -6.38 -9.52 3.12
CA ARG A 26 -7.72 -10.09 3.01
C ARG A 26 -8.59 -9.70 4.22
N GLU A 27 -8.08 -9.83 5.43
CA GLU A 27 -8.82 -9.53 6.65
C GLU A 27 -9.16 -8.05 6.76
N VAL A 28 -8.19 -7.17 6.51
CA VAL A 28 -8.37 -5.71 6.53
C VAL A 28 -9.40 -5.27 5.50
N THR A 29 -9.26 -5.70 4.24
CA THR A 29 -10.21 -5.32 3.18
C THR A 29 -11.61 -5.88 3.43
N ARG A 30 -11.71 -7.12 3.95
CA ARG A 30 -12.99 -7.72 4.37
C ARG A 30 -13.64 -6.92 5.49
N LEU A 31 -12.90 -6.53 6.52
CA LEU A 31 -13.42 -5.74 7.64
C LEU A 31 -13.90 -4.36 7.17
N CYS A 32 -13.12 -3.67 6.33
CA CYS A 32 -13.53 -2.38 5.77
C CYS A 32 -14.85 -2.50 4.99
N ASN A 33 -15.00 -3.54 4.18
CA ASN A 33 -16.22 -3.79 3.42
C ASN A 33 -17.42 -4.09 4.34
N GLN A 34 -17.22 -4.84 5.43
CA GLN A 34 -18.28 -5.17 6.38
C GLN A 34 -18.78 -3.94 7.15
N GLU A 35 -17.85 -3.08 7.57
CA GLU A 35 -18.16 -1.88 8.36
C GLU A 35 -18.51 -0.66 7.49
N GLY A 36 -18.48 -0.80 6.15
CA GLY A 36 -18.67 0.32 5.24
C GLY A 36 -17.58 1.40 5.35
N MET A 37 -16.41 1.04 5.88
CA MET A 37 -15.28 1.95 6.04
C MET A 37 -14.57 2.14 4.68
N PRO A 38 -14.50 3.36 4.13
CA PRO A 38 -13.75 3.61 2.92
C PRO A 38 -12.25 3.32 3.13
N PHE A 39 -11.62 2.64 2.17
CA PHE A 39 -10.20 2.38 2.21
C PHE A 39 -9.53 2.64 0.85
N TYR A 40 -8.25 2.98 0.88
CA TYR A 40 -7.44 3.21 -0.30
C TYR A 40 -6.15 2.42 -0.21
N VAL A 41 -5.78 1.72 -1.29
CA VAL A 41 -4.54 0.94 -1.37
C VAL A 41 -3.46 1.80 -2.03
N MET A 42 -2.30 1.92 -1.39
CA MET A 42 -1.16 2.65 -1.94
C MET A 42 0.15 1.86 -1.84
N GLY A 43 1.10 2.18 -2.72
CA GLY A 43 2.50 1.81 -2.56
C GLY A 43 3.29 2.93 -1.86
N ASN A 44 4.40 3.35 -2.46
CA ASN A 44 5.24 4.44 -1.91
C ASN A 44 4.75 5.86 -2.23
N GLY A 45 3.56 6.00 -2.81
CA GLY A 45 2.97 7.31 -3.07
C GLY A 45 3.74 8.18 -4.07
N SER A 46 4.41 7.58 -5.06
CA SER A 46 5.21 8.31 -6.07
C SER A 46 4.39 9.07 -7.12
N ASN A 47 3.09 8.80 -7.18
CA ASN A 47 2.15 9.42 -8.10
C ASN A 47 0.84 9.81 -7.40
N LEU A 48 0.94 10.28 -6.16
CA LEU A 48 -0.22 10.70 -5.36
C LEU A 48 -0.11 12.17 -4.98
N LEU A 49 -1.15 12.93 -5.30
CA LEU A 49 -1.41 14.27 -4.78
C LEU A 49 -2.48 14.15 -3.71
N VAL A 50 -2.09 14.21 -2.44
CA VAL A 50 -3.02 14.06 -1.31
C VAL A 50 -3.43 15.45 -0.81
N SER A 51 -4.73 15.65 -0.62
CA SER A 51 -5.30 16.90 -0.07
C SER A 51 -4.75 17.20 1.33
N ASP A 52 -4.62 18.47 1.69
CA ASP A 52 -4.30 18.91 3.05
C ASP A 52 -5.38 18.55 4.07
N ALA A 53 -6.62 18.33 3.61
CA ALA A 53 -7.69 17.78 4.44
C ALA A 53 -7.47 16.30 4.81
N GLY A 54 -6.52 15.62 4.17
CA GLY A 54 -6.19 14.22 4.46
C GLY A 54 -7.13 13.22 3.79
N TYR A 55 -7.23 12.03 4.40
CA TYR A 55 -8.10 10.95 3.92
C TYR A 55 -8.95 10.41 5.07
N HIS A 56 -10.27 10.53 4.93
CA HIS A 56 -11.22 9.95 5.88
C HIS A 56 -11.44 8.47 5.55
N GLY A 57 -10.95 7.60 6.42
CA GLY A 57 -10.91 6.16 6.20
C GLY A 57 -9.52 5.55 6.39
N LEU A 58 -9.37 4.32 5.89
CA LEU A 58 -8.15 3.51 6.05
C LEU A 58 -7.25 3.59 4.81
N ILE A 59 -5.96 3.89 5.03
CA ILE A 59 -4.92 3.67 4.03
C ILE A 59 -4.28 2.30 4.24
N VAL A 60 -4.29 1.46 3.20
CA VAL A 60 -3.54 0.19 3.15
C VAL A 60 -2.27 0.42 2.34
N LYS A 61 -1.13 0.52 3.03
CA LYS A 61 0.18 0.72 2.38
C LYS A 61 0.86 -0.63 2.16
N LEU A 62 1.04 -1.02 0.91
CA LEU A 62 1.82 -2.20 0.52
C LEU A 62 3.26 -1.75 0.24
N GLY A 63 4.18 -2.16 1.12
CA GLY A 63 5.57 -1.70 1.09
C GLY A 63 6.56 -2.82 1.39
N GLU A 64 7.57 -2.50 2.18
CA GLU A 64 8.67 -3.41 2.52
C GLU A 64 8.19 -4.73 3.12
N GLU A 65 7.12 -4.68 3.92
CA GLU A 65 6.53 -5.83 4.59
C GLU A 65 5.89 -6.84 3.61
N TYR A 66 5.55 -6.41 2.39
CA TYR A 66 4.93 -7.23 1.34
C TYR A 66 5.73 -7.13 0.03
N SER A 67 7.05 -7.39 0.10
CA SER A 67 8.03 -7.13 -0.98
C SER A 67 8.85 -8.35 -1.43
N SER A 68 8.30 -9.57 -1.29
CA SER A 68 8.97 -10.79 -1.76
C SER A 68 9.01 -10.90 -3.28
N VAL A 69 10.09 -11.50 -3.80
CA VAL A 69 10.29 -11.80 -5.22
C VAL A 69 10.66 -13.28 -5.39
N LEU A 70 10.03 -13.97 -6.33
CA LEU A 70 10.34 -15.33 -6.73
C LEU A 70 10.72 -15.34 -8.21
N THR A 71 11.89 -15.89 -8.54
CA THR A 71 12.34 -16.11 -9.92
C THR A 71 12.27 -17.61 -10.22
N LYS A 72 11.62 -17.99 -11.31
CA LYS A 72 11.54 -19.37 -11.78
C LYS A 72 12.67 -19.68 -12.75
N GLU A 73 12.96 -20.97 -12.94
CA GLU A 73 14.00 -21.45 -13.87
C GLU A 73 13.74 -21.04 -15.33
N ASP A 74 12.47 -20.84 -15.71
CA ASP A 74 12.04 -20.41 -17.04
C ASP A 74 12.21 -18.89 -17.30
N GLY A 75 12.72 -18.14 -16.32
CA GLY A 75 12.90 -16.69 -16.38
C GLY A 75 11.67 -15.88 -15.95
N THR A 76 10.57 -16.52 -15.57
CA THR A 76 9.38 -15.82 -15.05
C THR A 76 9.65 -15.29 -13.64
N VAL A 77 9.33 -14.02 -13.41
CA VAL A 77 9.43 -13.39 -12.08
C VAL A 77 8.03 -13.13 -11.52
N THR A 78 7.80 -13.54 -10.28
CA THR A 78 6.62 -13.19 -9.48
C THR A 78 7.06 -12.26 -8.35
N ALA A 79 6.53 -11.04 -8.32
CA ALA A 79 6.85 -10.02 -7.33
C ALA A 79 5.59 -9.64 -6.55
N GLN A 80 5.71 -9.49 -5.23
CA GLN A 80 4.65 -8.92 -4.41
C GLN A 80 4.49 -7.42 -4.67
N ALA A 81 3.31 -6.88 -4.39
CA ALA A 81 2.93 -5.52 -4.76
C ALA A 81 3.75 -4.41 -4.06
N GLY A 82 4.40 -4.72 -2.93
CA GLY A 82 5.25 -3.78 -2.20
C GLY A 82 6.70 -3.71 -2.71
N VAL A 83 7.07 -4.55 -3.70
CA VAL A 83 8.41 -4.51 -4.31
C VAL A 83 8.64 -3.16 -4.98
N LEU A 84 9.78 -2.53 -4.68
CA LEU A 84 10.23 -1.36 -5.42
C LEU A 84 10.49 -1.73 -6.88
N LEU A 85 9.81 -1.07 -7.82
CA LEU A 85 10.01 -1.31 -9.25
C LEU A 85 11.48 -1.10 -9.66
N SER A 86 12.19 -0.15 -9.03
CA SER A 86 13.62 0.08 -9.25
C SER A 86 14.54 -1.02 -8.73
N LYS A 87 14.06 -1.90 -7.83
CA LYS A 87 14.79 -3.10 -7.40
C LYS A 87 14.50 -4.32 -8.30
N LEU A 88 13.43 -4.27 -9.08
CA LEU A 88 12.99 -5.35 -9.95
C LEU A 88 13.51 -5.22 -11.39
N ALA A 89 13.64 -3.97 -11.88
CA ALA A 89 14.02 -3.63 -13.24
C ALA A 89 15.54 -3.51 -13.46
#